data_AF-A0A926TJ42-F1
#
_entry.id   AF-A0A926TJ42-F1
#
_cell.length_a   1.000
_cell.length_b   1.000
_cell.length_c   1.000
_cell.angle_alpha   90.00
_cell.angle_beta   90.00
_cell.angle_gamma   90.00
#
_symmetry.space_group_name_H-M   'P 1'
#
loop_
_entity.id
_entity.type
_entity.pdbx_description
1 polymer ?
#
loop_
_entity_poly.entity_id
_entity_poly.type
_entity_poly.pdbx_seq_one_letter_code
_entity_poly.pdbx_strand_id
1 'polypeptide(L)' 'MDTLTEILLELGIDRPDIVEGAFLRKDLQLDSTETVQIALELKRRLGVNVKLEARQDTTIGQVCDKVVQAMSLNPAAT' A
#
# COMPACT_ATOMS: atom_id res chain seq x y z
N MET A 1 -6.37 -6.58 -6.36
CA MET A 1 -4.90 -6.47 -6.42
C MET A 1 -4.47 -5.29 -7.28
N ASP A 2 -5.29 -4.83 -8.23
CA ASP A 2 -4.89 -3.84 -9.24
C ASP A 2 -4.66 -2.43 -8.70
N THR A 3 -5.53 -1.91 -7.83
CA THR A 3 -5.42 -0.51 -7.37
C THR A 3 -4.16 -0.23 -6.55
N LEU A 4 -3.71 -1.20 -5.72
CA LEU A 4 -2.47 -1.04 -4.95
C LEU A 4 -1.27 -0.98 -5.89
N THR A 5 -1.19 -1.93 -6.83
CA THR A 5 -0.15 -1.99 -7.85
C THR A 5 -0.17 -0.74 -8.74
N GLU A 6 -1.33 -0.21 -9.11
CA GLU A 6 -1.45 1.06 -9.85
C GLU A 6 -0.89 2.25 -9.07
N ILE A 7 -1.22 2.38 -7.78
CA ILE A 7 -0.67 3.46 -6.93
C ILE A 7 0.87 3.36 -6.85
N LEU A 8 1.39 2.13 -6.70
CA LEU A 8 2.84 1.89 -6.67
C LEU A 8 3.50 2.22 -8.02
N LEU A 9 2.88 1.82 -9.14
CA LEU A 9 3.34 2.16 -10.49
C LEU A 9 3.33 3.68 -10.73
N GLU A 10 2.29 4.38 -10.29
CA GLU A 10 2.20 5.84 -10.38
C GLU A 10 3.24 6.56 -9.51
N LEU A 11 3.67 5.94 -8.41
CA LEU A 11 4.79 6.42 -7.61
C LEU A 11 6.16 6.24 -8.30
N GLY A 12 6.21 5.48 -9.39
CA GLY A 12 7.44 5.15 -10.11
C GLY A 12 8.05 3.81 -9.71
N ILE A 13 7.30 2.95 -9.04
CA ILE A 13 7.76 1.60 -8.68
C ILE A 13 7.43 0.63 -9.80
N ASP A 14 8.46 -0.08 -10.25
CA ASP A 14 8.34 -1.07 -11.30
C ASP A 14 7.53 -2.30 -10.86
N ARG A 15 6.67 -2.80 -11.75
CA ARG A 15 5.90 -4.05 -11.55
C ARG A 15 6.73 -5.24 -11.03
N PRO A 16 7.95 -5.52 -11.54
CA PRO A 16 8.79 -6.60 -11.01
C PRO A 16 9.25 -6.39 -9.56
N ASP A 17 9.28 -5.15 -9.07
CA ASP A 17 9.66 -4.80 -7.69
C ASP A 17 8.47 -4.91 -6.72
N ILE A 18 7.24 -4.83 -7.25
CA ILE A 18 5.98 -4.98 -6.50
C ILE A 18 5.72 -6.47 -6.25
N VAL A 19 6.50 -7.08 -5.35
CA VAL A 19 6.29 -8.46 -4.89
C VAL A 19 5.76 -8.48 -3.46
N GLU A 20 4.93 -9.47 -3.12
CA GLU A 20 4.29 -9.55 -1.79
C GLU A 20 5.29 -9.60 -0.63
N GLY A 21 6.50 -10.11 -0.88
CA GLY A 21 7.61 -10.15 0.07
C GLY A 21 8.48 -8.90 0.10
N ALA A 22 8.29 -7.95 -0.83
CA ALA A 22 9.08 -6.72 -0.90
C ALA A 22 8.75 -5.83 0.29
N PHE A 23 9.79 -5.28 0.90
CA PHE A 23 9.68 -4.34 2.00
C PHE A 23 9.56 -2.92 1.46
N LEU A 24 8.58 -2.15 1.96
CA LEU A 24 8.37 -0.76 1.57
C LEU A 24 9.64 0.10 1.75
N ARG A 25 10.39 -0.12 2.83
CA ARG A 25 11.55 0.69 3.16
C ARG A 25 12.87 0.04 2.75
N LYS A 26 13.01 -1.28 2.94
CA LYS A 26 14.26 -1.98 2.67
C LYS A 26 14.46 -2.35 1.20
N ASP A 27 13.38 -2.63 0.49
CA ASP A 27 13.41 -3.10 -0.91
C ASP A 27 13.08 -1.94 -1.84
N LEU A 28 11.91 -1.33 -1.61
CA LEU A 28 11.37 -0.24 -2.42
C LEU A 28 11.96 1.14 -2.06
N GLN A 29 12.77 1.20 -0.99
CA GLN A 29 13.43 2.40 -0.48
C GLN A 29 12.50 3.62 -0.32
N LEU A 30 11.22 3.39 -0.04
CA LEU A 30 10.23 4.46 0.08
C LEU A 30 10.61 5.40 1.22
N ASP A 31 10.65 6.68 0.88
CA ASP A 31 10.89 7.72 1.87
C ASP A 31 9.62 8.00 2.69
N SER A 32 9.76 8.79 3.75
CA SER A 32 8.64 9.07 4.67
C SER A 32 7.47 9.75 3.93
N THR A 33 7.78 10.53 2.90
CA THR A 33 6.80 11.22 2.06
C THR A 33 6.06 10.26 1.16
N GLU A 34 6.75 9.36 0.46
CA GLU A 34 6.10 8.34 -0.39
C GLU A 34 5.23 7.39 0.43
N THR A 35 5.69 6.97 1.61
CA THR A 35 4.92 6.09 2.50
C THR A 35 3.59 6.73 2.91
N VAL A 36 3.60 8.04 3.20
CA VAL A 36 2.38 8.80 3.52
C VAL A 36 1.51 8.99 2.27
N GLN A 37 2.10 9.25 1.10
CA GLN A 37 1.37 9.37 -0.17
C GLN A 37 0.61 8.08 -0.50
N ILE A 38 1.25 6.92 -0.39
CA ILE A 38 0.60 5.62 -0.61
C ILE A 38 -0.59 5.45 0.35
N ALA A 39 -0.39 5.70 1.65
CA ALA A 39 -1.46 5.59 2.63
C ALA A 39 -2.66 6.52 2.32
N LEU A 40 -2.37 7.72 1.81
CA LEU A 40 -3.38 8.69 1.42
C LEU A 40 -4.13 8.28 0.15
N GLU A 41 -3.42 7.80 -0.87
CA GLU A 41 -4.00 7.29 -2.12
C GLU A 41 -4.86 6.05 -1.87
N LEU A 42 -4.42 5.13 -1.00
CA LEU A 42 -5.22 3.97 -0.59
C LEU A 42 -6.53 4.39 0.06
N LYS A 43 -6.48 5.42 0.92
CA LYS A 43 -7.67 5.98 1.54
C LYS A 43 -8.58 6.68 0.52
N ARG A 44 -8.01 7.38 -0.47
CA ARG A 44 -8.79 8.09 -1.49
C ARG A 44 -9.46 7.16 -2.49
N ARG A 45 -8.73 6.15 -2.98
CA ARG A 45 -9.20 5.23 -4.04
C ARG A 45 -10.05 4.10 -3.50
N LEU A 46 -9.63 3.50 -2.38
CA LEU A 46 -10.28 2.31 -1.82
C LEU A 46 -11.06 2.62 -0.53
N GLY A 47 -10.99 3.84 -0.01
CA GLY A 47 -11.66 4.21 1.25
C GLY A 47 -11.02 3.61 2.50
N VAL A 48 -9.87 2.94 2.37
CA VAL A 48 -9.21 2.22 3.49
C VAL A 48 -8.02 2.98 4.04
N ASN A 49 -8.00 3.12 5.36
CA ASN A 49 -6.92 3.83 6.05
C ASN A 49 -5.86 2.84 6.55
N VAL A 50 -4.85 2.56 5.72
CA VAL A 50 -3.72 1.71 6.10
C VAL A 50 -2.64 2.56 6.77
N LYS A 51 -2.28 2.20 8.01
CA LYS A 51 -1.15 2.83 8.70
C LYS A 51 0.14 2.18 8.23
N LEU A 52 0.84 2.86 7.33
CA LEU A 52 2.20 2.54 6.93
C LEU A 52 3.15 3.31 7.85
N GLU A 53 3.47 2.74 9.02
CA GLU A 53 4.45 3.36 9.91
C GLU A 53 5.85 3.15 9.34
N ALA A 54 6.56 4.24 9.01
CA ALA A 54 7.94 4.21 8.50
C ALA A 54 8.93 3.45 9.40
N ARG A 55 8.54 3.19 10.67
CA ARG A 55 9.33 2.48 11.67
C ARG A 55 9.12 0.96 11.64
N GLN A 56 8.04 0.48 11.03
CA GLN A 56 7.76 -0.94 10.87
C GLN A 56 7.99 -1.30 9.40
N ASP A 57 9.08 -2.03 9.13
CA ASP A 57 9.35 -2.63 7.82
C ASP A 57 8.19 -3.57 7.45
N THR A 58 7.21 -3.01 6.75
CA THR A 58 5.98 -3.69 6.33
C THR A 58 6.17 -4.11 4.88
N THR A 59 5.73 -5.32 4.55
CA THR A 59 5.80 -5.82 3.18
C THR A 59 4.56 -5.45 2.39
N ILE A 60 4.68 -5.40 1.05
CA ILE A 60 3.55 -5.19 0.14
C ILE A 60 2.41 -6.17 0.41
N GLY A 61 2.72 -7.45 0.66
CA GLY A 61 1.73 -8.47 0.98
C GLY A 61 0.97 -8.15 2.27
N GLN A 62 1.65 -7.63 3.30
CA GLN A 62 0.98 -7.19 4.53
C GLN A 62 0.12 -5.93 4.33
N VAL A 63 0.55 -5.00 3.48
CA VAL A 63 -0.29 -3.85 3.10
C VAL A 63 -1.54 -4.34 2.40
N CYS A 64 -1.39 -5.27 1.46
CA CYS A 64 -2.50 -5.82 0.72
C CYS A 64 -3.48 -6.57 1.64
N ASP A 65 -2.98 -7.39 2.55
CA ASP A 65 -3.82 -8.08 3.53
C ASP A 65 -4.60 -7.09 4.40
N LYS A 66 -3.93 -6.02 4.88
CA LYS A 66 -4.59 -4.94 5.63
C LYS A 66 -5.65 -4.22 4.81
N VAL A 67 -5.40 -3.96 3.52
CA VAL A 67 -6.37 -3.37 2.60
C VAL A 67 -7.57 -4.30 2.43
N VAL A 68 -7.34 -5.58 2.17
CA VAL A 68 -8.40 -6.59 1.98
C VAL A 68 -9.24 -6.74 3.24
N GLN A 69 -8.60 -6.84 4.41
CA GLN A 69 -9.30 -6.87 5.70
C GLN A 69 -10.12 -5.60 5.93
N ALA A 70 -9.54 -4.42 5.67
CA ALA A 70 -10.24 -3.15 5.86
C ALA A 70 -11.39 -2.95 4.88
N MET A 71 -11.28 -3.43 3.63
CA MET A 71 -12.38 -3.45 2.67
C MET A 71 -13.48 -4.42 3.11
N SER A 72 -13.12 -5.61 3.61
CA SER A 72 -14.07 -6.58 4.12
C SER A 72 -14.83 -6.08 5.37
N LEU A 73 -14.22 -5.18 6.15
CA LEU A 73 -14.82 -4.54 7.31
C LEU A 73 -15.66 -3.29 6.98
N ASN A 74 -15.65 -2.83 5.72
CA ASN A 74 -16.37 -1.64 5.29
C ASN A 74 -17.50 -2.00 4.30
N PRO A 75 -18.70 -2.40 4.78
CA PRO A 75 -19.82 -2.80 3.93
C PRO A 75 -20.50 -1.64 3.16
N ALA A 76 -19.92 -0.43 3.14
CA ALA A 76 -20.55 0.78 2.60
C ALA A 76 -20.11 1.15 1.17
N ALA A 77 -19.43 0.27 0.44
CA ALA A 77 -19.16 0.43 -0.98
C ALA A 77 -19.99 -0.58 -1.79
N THR A 78 -21.28 -0.25 -1.99
CA THR A 78 -22.13 -0.84 -3.04
C THR A 78 -22.80 0.31 -3.77
#